data_AF-A0A350MMI8-F1
#
_entry.id   AF-A0A350MMI8-F1
#
_cell.length_a   1.000
_cell.length_b   1.000
_cell.length_c   1.000
_cell.angle_alpha   90.00
_cell.angle_beta   90.00
_cell.angle_gamma   90.00
#
_symmetry.space_group_name_H-M   'P 1'
#
loop_
_entity.id
_entity.type
_entity.pdbx_description
1 polymer ?
#
loop_
_entity_poly.entity_id
_entity_poly.type
_entity_poly.pdbx_seq_one_letter_code
_entity_poly.pdbx_strand_id
1 'polypeptide(L)'
;LVVVAFWQRYSFRPVHIFGILGGILAAVGGIVVTYLVAEKMIFGAQLADRPLFISSILMAIMGVQFITTGILADIMVKIYYGQNGRKNYLVERVV
;
A
#
# COMPACT_ATOMS: atom_id res chain seq x y z
N LEU A 1 -17.30 -3.89 15.11
CA LEU A 1 -17.38 -2.41 15.12
C LEU A 1 -16.22 -1.74 14.37
N VAL A 2 -14.95 -2.09 14.62
CA VAL A 2 -13.78 -1.50 13.94
C VAL A 2 -13.83 -1.62 12.41
N VAL A 3 -14.19 -2.79 11.88
CA VAL A 3 -14.27 -3.04 10.41
C VAL A 3 -15.30 -2.14 9.72
N VAL A 4 -16.46 -1.91 10.34
CA VAL A 4 -17.55 -1.09 9.78
C VAL A 4 -17.18 0.40 9.82
N ALA A 5 -16.57 0.86 10.91
CA ALA A 5 -16.10 2.25 11.03
C ALA A 5 -14.93 2.56 10.09
N PHE A 6 -14.01 1.60 9.87
CA PHE A 6 -12.93 1.71 8.89
C PHE A 6 -13.48 1.86 7.46
N TRP A 7 -14.47 1.05 7.10
CA TRP A 7 -15.16 1.15 5.81
C TRP A 7 -15.82 2.53 5.62
N GLN A 8 -16.60 3.01 6.59
CA GLN A 8 -17.28 4.31 6.47
C GLN A 8 -16.34 5.51 6.38
N ARG A 9 -15.18 5.48 7.05
CA ARG A 9 -14.24 6.62 7.08
C ARG A 9 -13.16 6.58 5.99
N TYR A 10 -12.80 5.40 5.50
CA TYR A 10 -11.75 5.22 4.48
C TYR A 10 -12.23 4.77 3.10
N SER A 11 -13.52 4.48 2.92
CA SER A 11 -14.11 4.20 1.60
C SER A 11 -13.83 5.29 0.56
N PHE A 12 -13.48 6.52 0.97
CA PHE A 12 -13.24 7.61 0.02
C PHE A 12 -11.82 7.64 -0.58
N ARG A 13 -10.76 7.10 0.07
CA ARG A 13 -9.36 7.10 -0.45
C ARG A 13 -8.48 5.99 0.19
N PRO A 14 -8.66 4.71 -0.16
CA PRO A 14 -7.91 3.59 0.44
C PRO A 14 -6.38 3.64 0.16
N VAL A 15 -5.93 4.33 -0.89
CA VAL A 15 -4.49 4.56 -1.17
C VAL A 15 -3.78 5.18 0.03
N HIS A 16 -4.43 6.06 0.78
CA HIS A 16 -3.73 6.84 1.79
C HIS A 16 -3.24 5.98 2.95
N ILE A 17 -4.00 4.96 3.37
CA ILE A 17 -3.54 4.05 4.44
C ILE A 17 -2.45 3.14 3.92
N PHE A 18 -2.79 2.37 2.90
CA PHE A 18 -1.94 1.29 2.42
C PHE A 18 -0.67 1.83 1.75
N GLY A 19 -0.76 2.99 1.10
CA GLY A 19 0.38 3.70 0.54
C GLY A 19 1.29 4.31 1.60
N ILE A 20 0.76 4.96 2.66
CA ILE A 20 1.61 5.49 3.75
C ILE A 20 2.26 4.34 4.52
N LEU A 21 1.49 3.32 4.90
CA LEU A 21 2.01 2.18 5.66
C LEU A 21 3.03 1.40 4.83
N GLY A 22 2.73 1.13 3.56
CA GLY A 22 3.66 0.49 2.64
C GLY A 22 4.91 1.33 2.38
N GLY A 23 4.77 2.65 2.27
CA GLY A 23 5.88 3.59 2.14
C GLY A 23 6.80 3.60 3.34
N ILE A 24 6.26 3.59 4.56
CA ILE A 24 7.06 3.49 5.80
C ILE A 24 7.81 2.15 5.84
N LEU A 25 7.12 1.03 5.55
CA LEU A 25 7.76 -0.28 5.53
C LEU A 25 8.88 -0.37 4.48
N ALA A 26 8.64 0.13 3.27
CA ALA A 26 9.61 0.16 2.20
C ALA A 26 10.81 1.06 2.53
N ALA A 27 10.58 2.22 3.15
CA ALA A 27 11.65 3.12 3.58
C ALA A 27 12.52 2.49 4.68
N VAL A 28 11.91 1.91 5.71
CA VAL A 28 12.65 1.24 6.80
C VAL A 28 13.41 0.02 6.26
N GLY A 29 12.76 -0.84 5.47
CA GLY A 29 13.40 -1.98 4.83
C GLY A 29 14.56 -1.56 3.92
N GLY A 30 14.36 -0.49 3.13
CA GLY A 30 15.39 0.09 2.27
C GLY A 30 16.60 0.60 3.03
N ILE A 31 16.40 1.36 4.11
CA ILE A 31 17.48 1.86 4.97
C ILE A 31 18.31 0.70 5.54
N VAL A 32 17.65 -0.35 6.04
CA VAL A 32 18.33 -1.52 6.62
C VAL A 32 19.10 -2.30 5.54
N VAL A 33 18.51 -2.49 4.36
CA VAL A 33 19.20 -3.13 3.23
C VAL A 33 20.42 -2.31 2.80
N THR A 34 20.28 -0.98 2.64
CA THR A 34 21.38 -0.10 2.25
C THR A 34 22.51 -0.14 3.27
N TYR A 35 22.19 -0.14 4.56
CA TYR A 35 23.18 -0.28 5.63
C TYR A 35 23.95 -1.60 5.53
N LEU A 36 23.25 -2.73 5.39
CA LEU A 36 23.88 -4.06 5.28
C LEU A 36 24.71 -4.19 3.99
N VAL A 37 24.24 -3.63 2.87
CA VAL A 37 24.98 -3.62 1.60
C VAL A 37 26.24 -2.77 1.71
N ALA A 38 26.19 -1.62 2.41
CA ALA A 38 27.37 -0.82 2.68
C ALA A 38 28.39 -1.57 3.57
N GLU A 39 27.93 -2.26 4.61
CA GLU A 39 28.78 -3.13 5.46
C GLU A 39 29.44 -4.23 4.61
N LYS A 40 28.70 -4.87 3.69
CA LYS A 40 29.26 -5.85 2.75
C LYS A 40 30.39 -5.26 1.91
N MET A 41 30.15 -4.08 1.35
CA MET A 41 31.01 -3.49 0.34
C MET A 41 32.34 -2.98 0.94
N ILE A 42 32.31 -2.55 2.21
CA ILE A 42 33.47 -2.01 2.91
C ILE A 42 34.22 -3.11 3.69
N PHE A 43 33.51 -4.01 4.37
CA PHE A 43 34.11 -4.98 5.30
C PHE A 43 34.14 -6.42 4.76
N GLY A 44 33.58 -6.68 3.57
CA GLY A 44 33.53 -8.01 2.98
C GLY A 44 32.64 -9.00 3.75
N ALA A 45 31.76 -8.51 4.62
CA ALA A 45 30.92 -9.34 5.48
C ALA A 45 29.91 -10.19 4.68
N GLN A 46 29.65 -11.41 5.14
CA GLN A 46 28.60 -12.27 4.59
C GLN A 46 27.21 -11.77 5.04
N LEU A 47 26.32 -11.54 4.07
CA LEU A 47 24.97 -11.00 4.31
C LEU A 47 23.92 -12.10 4.52
N ALA A 48 24.08 -13.24 3.85
CA ALA A 48 23.06 -14.29 3.78
C ALA A 48 22.79 -14.96 5.14
N ASP A 49 23.80 -15.04 6.02
CA ASP A 49 23.71 -15.74 7.30
C ASP A 49 23.08 -14.90 8.42
N ARG A 50 22.81 -13.60 8.17
CA ARG A 50 22.21 -12.72 9.17
C ARG A 50 20.68 -12.70 9.02
N PRO A 51 19.90 -13.08 10.06
CA PRO A 51 18.44 -13.00 10.03
C PRO A 51 17.91 -11.60 9.67
N LEU A 52 18.68 -10.57 10.03
CA LEU A 52 18.39 -9.17 9.72
C LEU A 52 18.32 -8.88 8.21
N PHE A 53 19.14 -9.55 7.40
CA PHE A 53 19.15 -9.37 5.95
C PHE A 53 17.86 -9.89 5.32
N ILE A 54 17.46 -11.12 5.67
CA ILE A 54 16.20 -11.72 5.20
C ILE A 54 15.01 -10.88 5.68
N SER A 55 14.98 -10.45 6.95
CA SER A 55 13.88 -9.61 7.44
C SER A 55 13.79 -8.26 6.73
N SER A 56 14.93 -7.65 6.36
CA SER A 56 14.95 -6.36 5.66
C SER A 56 14.40 -6.47 4.24
N ILE A 57 14.73 -7.56 3.53
CA ILE A 57 14.18 -7.87 2.22
C ILE A 57 12.68 -8.15 2.32
N LEU A 58 12.24 -8.94 3.29
CA LEU A 58 10.83 -9.22 3.50
C LEU A 58 10.03 -7.94 3.80
N MET A 59 10.56 -7.03 4.63
CA MET A 59 9.95 -5.73 4.88
C MET A 59 9.83 -4.88 3.61
N ALA A 60 10.86 -4.86 2.76
CA ALA A 60 10.82 -4.15 1.49
C ALA A 60 9.75 -4.72 0.54
N ILE A 61 9.68 -6.05 0.41
CA ILE A 61 8.66 -6.74 -0.39
C ILE A 61 7.27 -6.42 0.13
N MET A 62 7.05 -6.52 1.45
CA MET A 62 5.77 -6.20 2.09
C MET A 62 5.37 -4.74 1.86
N GLY A 63 6.33 -3.80 1.93
CA GLY A 63 6.10 -2.38 1.66
C GLY A 63 5.58 -2.14 0.24
N VAL A 64 6.24 -2.72 -0.76
CA VAL A 64 5.81 -2.67 -2.17
C VAL A 64 4.43 -3.30 -2.35
N GLN A 65 4.17 -4.41 -1.67
CA GLN A 65 2.89 -5.11 -1.75
C GLN A 65 1.75 -4.28 -1.17
N PHE A 66 1.95 -3.62 -0.03
CA PHE A 66 0.97 -2.70 0.52
C PHE A 66 0.69 -1.50 -0.38
N ILE A 67 1.71 -0.92 -1.01
CA ILE A 67 1.51 0.17 -1.98
C ILE A 67 0.63 -0.32 -3.15
N THR A 68 0.95 -1.49 -3.69
CA THR A 68 0.21 -2.11 -4.80
C THR A 68 -1.24 -2.38 -4.41
N THR A 69 -1.47 -2.98 -3.23
CA THR A 69 -2.81 -3.22 -2.70
C THR A 69 -3.59 -1.92 -2.49
N GLY A 70 -2.93 -0.85 -2.02
CA GLY A 70 -3.56 0.46 -1.86
C GLY A 70 -4.07 1.04 -3.17
N ILE A 71 -3.27 0.96 -4.23
CA ILE A 71 -3.66 1.40 -5.58
C ILE A 71 -4.81 0.54 -6.11
N LEU A 72 -4.72 -0.79 -5.98
CA LEU A 72 -5.77 -1.71 -6.42
C LEU A 72 -7.09 -1.43 -5.69
N ALA A 73 -7.06 -1.19 -4.38
CA ALA A 73 -8.25 -0.87 -3.61
C ALA A 73 -8.91 0.43 -4.10
N ASP A 74 -8.13 1.44 -4.46
CA ASP A 74 -8.65 2.72 -4.98
C ASP A 74 -9.29 2.57 -6.35
N ILE A 75 -8.69 1.76 -7.22
CA ILE A 75 -9.27 1.39 -8.51
C ILE A 75 -10.58 0.63 -8.29
N MET A 76 -10.61 -0.36 -7.39
CA MET A 76 -11.83 -1.13 -7.10
C MET A 76 -12.96 -0.25 -6.56
N VAL A 77 -12.67 0.69 -5.66
CA VAL A 77 -13.65 1.66 -5.15
C VAL A 77 -14.19 2.53 -6.29
N LYS A 78 -13.31 3.06 -7.14
CA LYS A 78 -13.72 3.87 -8.30
C LYS A 78 -14.54 3.09 -9.31
N ILE A 79 -14.24 1.81 -9.53
CA ILE A 79 -15.05 0.94 -10.40
C ILE A 79 -16.41 0.69 -9.72
N TYR A 80 -16.42 0.30 -8.45
CA TYR A 80 -17.66 -0.02 -7.72
C TYR A 80 -18.64 1.16 -7.69
N TYR A 81 -18.17 2.37 -7.39
CA TYR A 81 -19.01 3.57 -7.35
C TYR A 81 -19.19 4.22 -8.74
N GLY A 82 -18.21 4.11 -9.64
CA GLY A 82 -18.27 4.66 -11.00
C GLY A 82 -19.17 3.87 -11.96
N GLN A 83 -19.49 2.61 -11.64
CA GLN A 83 -20.48 1.81 -12.36
C GLN A 83 -21.93 2.21 -12.04
N ASN A 84 -22.16 3.05 -11.02
CA ASN A 84 -23.47 3.62 -10.73
C ASN A 84 -23.77 4.79 -11.68
N GLY A 85 -23.91 4.49 -12.97
CA GLY A 85 -24.45 5.35 -14.01
C GLY A 85 -25.92 5.76 -13.80
N ARG A 86 -26.35 5.96 -12.56
CA ARG A 86 -27.62 6.59 -12.22
C ARG A 86 -27.45 8.09 -12.44
N LYS A 87 -27.72 8.52 -13.67
CA LYS A 87 -28.15 9.89 -13.95
C LYS A 87 -29.26 10.23 -12.94
N ASN A 88 -28.98 11.13 -12.01
CA ASN A 88 -29.88 11.51 -10.92
C ASN A 88 -30.97 12.49 -11.39
N TYR A 89 -31.40 12.39 -12.65
CA TYR A 89 -32.44 13.23 -13.22
C TYR A 89 -33.68 12.35 -13.40
N LEU A 90 -34.67 12.57 -12.53
CA LEU A 90 -36.04 12.15 -12.76
C LEU A 90 -36.58 13.06 -13.87
N VAL A 91 -36.63 12.57 -15.12
CA VAL A 91 -37.36 13.27 -16.18
C VAL A 91 -38.84 13.01 -15.91
N GLU A 92 -39.47 13.94 -15.18
CA GLU A 92 -40.84 13.77 -14.70
C GLU A 92 -41.89 13.97 -15.81
N ARG A 93 -41.61 14.78 -16.84
CA ARG A 93 -42.42 14.86 -18.06
C ARG A 93 -41.76 15.73 -19.12
N VAL A 94 -41.83 15.32 -20.38
CA VAL A 94 -41.64 16.21 -21.53
C VAL A 94 -43.04 16.70 -21.93
N VAL A 95 -43.24 18.02 -21.93
CA VAL A 95 -44.46 18.70 -22.42
C VAL A 95 -44.41 18.78 -23.94
#